data_AF-A0A090WYI9-F1
#
_entry.id   AF-A0A090WYI9-F1
#
_cell.length_a   1.000
_cell.length_b   1.000
_cell.length_c   1.000
_cell.angle_alpha   90.00
_cell.angle_beta   90.00
_cell.angle_gamma   90.00
#
_symmetry.space_group_name_H-M   'P 1'
#
loop_
_entity.id
_entity.type
_entity.pdbx_description
1 polymer ?
#
loop_
_entity_poly.entity_id
_entity_poly.type
_entity_poly.pdbx_seq_one_letter_code
_entity_poly.pdbx_strand_id
1 'polypeptide(L)'
;MNFKYTIFSLIIALIMYSCSDDYLEKQPLSEITAETFFNTASDLQLYTNGFYRMWPSTSIYNGEASTDNIIQTELSDEMRGTRLVPTTGGGWNWSYLRDINFFLQEYEKSEDEAAKAHYGGVARFFRARFYFDKLQRFGGCSMV
;
A
#
# COMPACT_ATOMS: atom_id res chain seq x y z
N MET A 1 -26.73 -26.63 57.97
CA MET A 1 -25.60 -26.36 57.06
C MET A 1 -26.00 -25.26 56.07
N ASN A 2 -25.85 -24.00 56.48
CA ASN A 2 -25.43 -22.85 55.66
C ASN A 2 -25.94 -22.68 54.19
N PHE A 3 -27.25 -22.83 53.95
CA PHE A 3 -27.89 -22.62 52.61
C PHE A 3 -27.59 -21.25 51.97
N LYS A 4 -27.37 -20.22 52.79
CA LYS A 4 -26.96 -18.88 52.34
C LYS A 4 -25.60 -18.87 51.63
N TYR A 5 -24.67 -19.71 52.08
CA TYR A 5 -23.32 -19.80 51.54
C TYR A 5 -23.28 -20.61 50.25
N THR A 6 -24.17 -21.59 50.10
CA THR A 6 -24.33 -22.37 48.86
C THR A 6 -24.92 -21.54 47.71
N ILE A 7 -25.85 -20.62 48.01
CA ILE A 7 -26.37 -19.66 47.02
C ILE A 7 -25.29 -18.65 46.63
N PHE A 8 -24.52 -18.15 47.60
CA PHE A 8 -23.43 -17.22 47.34
C PHE A 8 -22.32 -17.84 46.49
N SER A 9 -21.97 -19.11 46.72
CA SER A 9 -20.99 -19.82 45.89
C SER A 9 -21.47 -20.07 44.46
N LEU A 10 -22.78 -20.30 44.26
CA LEU A 10 -23.36 -20.52 42.93
C LEU A 10 -23.36 -19.23 42.09
N ILE A 11 -23.62 -18.07 42.72
CA ILE A 11 -23.59 -16.77 42.05
C ILE A 11 -22.15 -16.41 41.63
N ILE A 12 -21.16 -16.69 42.48
CA ILE A 12 -19.75 -16.48 42.14
C ILE A 12 -19.30 -17.39 40.99
N ALA A 13 -19.77 -18.63 40.94
CA ALA A 13 -19.48 -19.55 39.84
C ALA A 13 -20.06 -19.09 38.50
N LEU A 14 -21.24 -18.45 38.49
CA LEU A 14 -21.84 -17.88 37.27
C LEU A 14 -21.05 -16.68 36.73
N ILE A 15 -20.49 -15.84 37.61
CA ILE A 15 -19.71 -14.65 37.21
C ILE A 15 -18.40 -15.07 36.51
N MET A 16 -17.80 -16.19 36.93
CA MET A 16 -16.58 -16.73 36.32
C MET A 16 -16.80 -17.34 34.92
N TYR A 17 -18.05 -17.66 34.54
CA TYR A 17 -18.39 -18.20 33.22
C TYR A 17 -18.78 -17.12 32.19
N SER A 18 -18.87 -15.85 32.61
CA SER A 18 -19.24 -14.71 31.75
C SER A 18 -18.06 -14.13 30.96
N CYS A 19 -16.84 -14.59 31.20
CA CYS A 19 -15.66 -14.17 30.45
C CYS A 19 -15.50 -15.08 29.23
N SER A 20 -16.33 -14.87 28.22
CA SER A 20 -16.17 -15.51 26.91
C SER A 20 -15.14 -14.74 26.09
N ASP A 21 -14.03 -15.38 25.72
CA ASP A 21 -12.96 -14.82 24.88
C ASP A 21 -13.50 -14.30 23.51
N ASP A 22 -14.63 -14.84 23.06
CA ASP A 22 -15.35 -14.48 21.83
C ASP A 22 -15.82 -13.00 21.76
N TYR A 23 -15.92 -12.32 22.92
CA TYR A 23 -16.20 -10.87 22.95
C TYR A 23 -14.93 -10.02 22.78
N LEU A 24 -13.76 -10.55 23.14
CA LEU A 24 -12.47 -9.85 23.08
C LEU A 24 -11.81 -9.97 21.69
N GLU A 25 -12.07 -11.05 20.95
CA GLU A 25 -11.52 -11.27 19.60
C GLU A 25 -12.45 -10.76 18.48
N LYS A 26 -13.02 -9.56 18.65
CA LYS A 26 -13.70 -8.90 17.52
C LYS A 26 -12.66 -8.25 16.61
N GLN A 27 -12.32 -8.95 15.53
CA GLN A 27 -11.70 -8.31 14.37
C GLN A 27 -12.62 -7.14 13.94
N PRO A 28 -12.10 -5.91 13.84
CA PRO A 28 -12.91 -4.78 13.44
C PRO A 28 -13.49 -5.03 12.04
N LEU A 29 -14.81 -5.17 11.94
CA LEU A 29 -15.55 -5.36 10.68
C LEU A 29 -15.30 -4.23 9.65
N SER A 30 -14.75 -3.10 10.12
CA SER A 30 -14.41 -1.92 9.30
C SER A 30 -12.92 -1.81 8.97
N GLU A 31 -12.04 -2.62 9.55
CA GLU A 31 -10.64 -2.66 9.11
C GLU A 31 -10.50 -3.75 8.07
N ILE A 32 -10.16 -3.31 6.87
CA ILE A 32 -9.72 -4.18 5.81
C ILE A 32 -8.37 -4.76 6.23
N THR A 33 -8.37 -5.94 6.85
CA THR A 33 -7.15 -6.66 7.19
C THR A 33 -6.64 -7.41 5.96
N ALA A 34 -5.32 -7.57 5.84
CA ALA A 34 -4.68 -8.28 4.72
C ALA A 34 -5.27 -9.69 4.52
N GLU A 35 -5.69 -10.33 5.61
CA GLU A 35 -6.25 -11.68 5.62
C GLU A 35 -7.61 -11.79 4.93
N THR A 36 -8.43 -10.73 4.99
CA THR A 36 -9.79 -10.76 4.44
C THR A 36 -9.91 -10.06 3.09
N PHE A 37 -8.92 -9.23 2.72
CA PHE A 37 -9.02 -8.37 1.56
C PHE A 37 -8.66 -9.05 0.23
N PHE A 38 -7.61 -9.87 0.14
CA PHE A 38 -7.10 -10.33 -1.16
C PHE A 38 -7.76 -11.61 -1.71
N ASN A 39 -9.02 -11.85 -1.36
CA ASN A 39 -9.69 -13.12 -1.66
C ASN A 39 -10.32 -13.14 -3.06
N THR A 40 -10.90 -12.02 -3.52
CA THR A 40 -11.61 -11.98 -4.81
C THR A 40 -10.85 -11.23 -5.90
N ALA A 41 -11.16 -11.53 -7.16
CA ALA A 41 -10.62 -10.79 -8.31
C ALA A 41 -10.92 -9.28 -8.26
N SER A 42 -12.08 -8.90 -7.70
CA SER A 42 -12.46 -7.49 -7.51
C SER A 42 -11.54 -6.79 -6.52
N ASP A 43 -11.10 -7.47 -5.48
CA ASP A 43 -10.21 -6.89 -4.47
C ASP A 43 -8.81 -6.68 -5.03
N LEU A 44 -8.31 -7.66 -5.80
CA LEU A 44 -7.05 -7.52 -6.53
C LEU A 44 -7.10 -6.34 -7.50
N GLN A 45 -8.22 -6.17 -8.22
CA GLN A 45 -8.44 -5.04 -9.10
C GLN A 45 -8.45 -3.72 -8.33
N LEU A 46 -9.20 -3.65 -7.23
CA LEU A 46 -9.34 -2.44 -6.44
C LEU A 46 -8.01 -1.97 -5.88
N TYR A 47 -7.18 -2.91 -5.37
CA TYR A 47 -5.85 -2.57 -4.89
C TYR A 47 -4.95 -2.06 -6.02
N THR A 48 -4.87 -2.80 -7.12
CA THR A 48 -3.98 -2.45 -8.25
C THR A 48 -4.41 -1.16 -8.95
N ASN A 49 -5.69 -0.80 -8.94
CA ASN A 49 -6.18 0.50 -9.41
C ASN A 49 -5.51 1.68 -8.67
N GLY A 50 -5.12 1.49 -7.41
CA GLY A 50 -4.37 2.48 -6.64
C GLY A 50 -3.03 2.86 -7.26
N PHE A 51 -2.36 1.91 -7.95
CA PHE A 51 -1.06 2.14 -8.57
C PHE A 51 -1.12 3.14 -9.72
N TYR A 52 -2.26 3.28 -10.39
CA TYR A 52 -2.41 4.25 -11.48
C TYR A 52 -2.29 5.71 -11.02
N ARG A 53 -2.41 5.99 -9.71
CA ARG A 53 -2.11 7.31 -9.14
C ARG A 53 -0.63 7.69 -9.22
N MET A 54 0.25 6.75 -9.53
CA MET A 54 1.65 7.03 -9.83
C MET A 54 1.84 7.77 -11.16
N TRP A 55 0.83 7.76 -12.04
CA TRP A 55 0.95 8.48 -13.30
C TRP A 55 0.92 9.98 -13.05
N PRO A 56 1.84 10.76 -13.65
CA PRO A 56 1.78 12.21 -13.55
C PRO A 56 0.44 12.71 -14.09
N SER A 57 -0.27 13.49 -13.27
CA SER A 57 -1.50 14.19 -13.68
C SER A 57 -1.20 15.49 -14.45
N THR A 58 0.07 15.75 -14.73
CA THR A 58 0.53 17.04 -15.25
C THR A 58 0.35 17.15 -16.76
N SER A 59 -0.17 18.30 -17.16
CA SER A 59 -0.11 18.89 -18.49
C SER A 59 1.27 18.74 -19.14
N ILE A 60 1.29 18.47 -20.45
CA ILE A 60 2.50 18.38 -21.30
C ILE A 60 3.45 19.57 -21.07
N TYR A 61 2.89 20.76 -20.83
CA TYR A 61 3.66 21.99 -20.62
C TYR A 61 4.61 21.94 -19.41
N ASN A 62 4.25 21.22 -18.34
CA ASN A 62 5.08 21.12 -17.14
C ASN A 62 6.05 19.93 -17.20
N GLY A 63 5.70 18.88 -17.95
CA GLY A 63 6.57 17.70 -18.13
C GLY A 63 7.77 17.96 -19.04
N GLU A 64 7.63 18.90 -19.97
CA GLU A 64 8.70 19.33 -20.90
C GLU A 64 9.40 20.63 -20.46
N ALA A 65 9.12 21.14 -19.26
CA ALA A 65 9.76 22.34 -18.72
C ALA A 65 11.29 22.24 -18.61
N SER A 66 11.80 21.01 -18.60
CA SER A 66 13.23 20.66 -18.49
C SER A 66 13.86 20.28 -19.82
N THR A 67 13.16 20.45 -20.95
CA THR A 67 13.66 20.21 -22.30
C THR A 67 13.64 21.49 -23.14
N ASP A 68 14.37 21.51 -24.25
CA ASP A 68 14.47 22.65 -25.16
C ASP A 68 13.25 22.81 -26.09
N ASN A 69 12.22 21.98 -25.90
CA ASN A 69 11.05 21.93 -26.78
C ASN A 69 9.98 22.98 -26.42
N ILE A 70 9.97 23.49 -25.18
CA ILE A 70 9.00 24.49 -24.69
C ILE A 70 9.74 25.70 -24.11
N ILE A 71 9.33 26.90 -24.53
CA ILE A 71 9.83 28.15 -23.97
C ILE A 71 9.06 28.47 -22.69
N GLN A 72 9.74 28.46 -21.55
CA GLN A 72 9.21 28.94 -20.27
C GLN A 72 9.84 30.28 -19.86
N THR A 73 9.18 31.01 -18.96
CA THR A 73 9.68 32.30 -18.45
C THR A 73 10.99 32.14 -17.66
N GLU A 74 11.20 30.96 -17.06
CA GLU A 74 12.41 30.62 -16.31
C GLU A 74 13.00 29.30 -16.85
N LEU A 75 14.32 29.23 -16.95
CA LEU A 75 15.03 27.99 -17.28
C LEU A 75 14.97 27.01 -16.10
N SER A 76 14.88 25.71 -16.37
CA SER A 76 14.99 24.70 -15.31
C SER A 76 16.43 24.54 -14.81
N ASP A 77 16.62 23.94 -13.64
CA ASP A 77 17.96 23.63 -13.10
C ASP A 77 18.74 22.63 -13.96
N GLU A 78 18.04 21.71 -14.63
CA GLU A 78 18.60 20.80 -15.62
C GLU A 78 19.23 21.57 -16.77
N MET A 79 18.51 22.54 -17.34
CA MET A 79 18.98 23.34 -18.47
C MET A 79 20.11 24.30 -18.08
N ARG A 80 20.12 24.78 -16.83
CA ARG A 80 21.20 25.60 -16.28
C ARG A 80 22.45 24.81 -15.87
N GLY A 81 22.36 23.48 -15.83
CA GLY A 81 23.44 22.62 -15.32
C GLY A 81 23.69 22.78 -13.81
N THR A 82 22.77 23.41 -13.07
CA THR A 82 22.87 23.66 -11.62
C THR A 82 22.15 22.60 -10.80
N ARG A 83 21.63 21.55 -11.44
CA ARG A 83 20.89 20.47 -10.79
C ARG A 83 21.76 19.71 -9.77
N LEU A 84 21.30 19.71 -8.52
CA LEU A 84 21.87 18.91 -7.44
C LEU A 84 20.95 17.73 -7.13
N VAL A 85 21.54 16.58 -6.79
CA VAL A 85 20.77 15.46 -6.24
C VAL A 85 20.40 15.84 -4.79
N PRO A 86 19.10 16.00 -4.47
CA PRO A 86 18.69 16.41 -3.15
C PRO A 86 19.03 15.34 -2.11
N THR A 87 19.58 15.74 -0.96
CA THR A 87 19.90 14.83 0.16
C THR A 87 18.65 14.37 0.92
N THR A 88 17.54 15.11 0.83
CA THR A 88 16.21 14.75 1.34
C THR A 88 15.11 15.28 0.41
N GLY A 89 13.99 14.57 0.30
CA GLY A 89 12.85 15.01 -0.52
C GLY A 89 13.06 14.86 -2.03
N GLY A 90 12.42 15.71 -2.83
CA GLY A 90 12.67 15.79 -4.28
C GLY A 90 12.28 14.56 -5.11
N GLY A 91 11.31 13.76 -4.66
CA GLY A 91 10.86 12.52 -5.33
C GLY A 91 11.38 11.23 -4.69
N TRP A 92 12.14 11.34 -3.59
CA TRP A 92 12.57 10.22 -2.75
C TRP A 92 11.44 9.74 -1.82
N ASN A 93 10.39 9.16 -2.41
CA ASN A 93 9.27 8.54 -1.71
C ASN A 93 9.15 7.07 -2.15
N TRP A 94 9.08 6.17 -1.19
CA TRP A 94 9.03 4.71 -1.37
C TRP A 94 7.70 4.08 -0.95
N SER A 95 6.68 4.88 -0.59
CA SER A 95 5.37 4.39 -0.16
C SER A 95 4.74 3.51 -1.23
N TYR A 96 4.75 3.94 -2.50
CA TYR A 96 4.23 3.14 -3.60
C TYR A 96 4.95 1.80 -3.76
N LEU A 97 6.28 1.75 -3.58
CA LEU A 97 7.02 0.48 -3.62
C LEU A 97 6.58 -0.46 -2.50
N ARG A 98 6.33 0.08 -1.30
CA ARG A 98 5.81 -0.70 -0.17
C ARG A 98 4.45 -1.29 -0.49
N ASP A 99 3.53 -0.49 -1.03
CA ASP A 99 2.18 -0.94 -1.41
C ASP A 99 2.24 -2.03 -2.49
N ILE A 100 3.10 -1.86 -3.49
CA ILE A 100 3.31 -2.86 -4.54
C ILE A 100 3.89 -4.16 -3.97
N ASN A 101 4.90 -4.08 -3.09
CA ASN A 101 5.50 -5.26 -2.48
C ASN A 101 4.52 -5.98 -1.55
N PHE A 102 3.69 -5.23 -0.81
CA PHE A 102 2.64 -5.79 0.02
C PHE A 102 1.60 -6.54 -0.82
N PHE A 103 1.13 -5.94 -1.93
CA PHE A 103 0.27 -6.65 -2.88
C PHE A 103 0.92 -7.94 -3.38
N LEU A 104 2.20 -7.90 -3.78
CA LEU A 104 2.93 -9.06 -4.29
C LEU A 104 3.17 -10.15 -3.22
N GLN A 105 3.03 -9.85 -1.94
CA GLN A 105 3.06 -10.85 -0.86
C GLN A 105 1.69 -11.50 -0.65
N GLU A 106 0.62 -10.73 -0.84
CA GLU A 106 -0.72 -11.14 -0.43
C GLU A 106 -1.62 -11.63 -1.58
N TYR A 107 -1.32 -11.26 -2.84
CA TYR A 107 -2.17 -11.57 -4.00
C TYR A 107 -2.36 -13.07 -4.27
N GLU A 108 -1.46 -13.93 -3.77
CA GLU A 108 -1.54 -15.39 -3.95
C GLU A 108 -2.68 -16.03 -3.17
N LYS A 109 -3.25 -15.31 -2.19
CA LYS A 109 -4.41 -15.76 -1.39
C LYS A 109 -5.68 -15.93 -2.20
N SER A 110 -5.82 -15.24 -3.33
CA SER A 110 -6.99 -15.41 -4.20
C SER A 110 -6.97 -16.78 -4.89
N GLU A 111 -8.13 -17.44 -4.92
CA GLU A 111 -8.30 -18.72 -5.63
C GLU A 111 -8.41 -18.54 -7.15
N ASP A 112 -8.65 -17.31 -7.64
CA ASP A 112 -8.76 -17.01 -9.07
C ASP A 112 -7.37 -16.87 -9.72
N GLU A 113 -6.89 -17.96 -10.32
CA GLU A 113 -5.61 -18.02 -11.03
C GLU A 113 -5.50 -17.00 -12.18
N ALA A 114 -6.59 -16.74 -12.91
CA ALA A 114 -6.56 -15.80 -14.02
C ALA A 114 -6.40 -14.35 -13.51
N ALA A 115 -7.12 -14.00 -12.43
CA ALA A 115 -6.97 -12.72 -11.77
C ALA A 115 -5.58 -12.54 -11.16
N LYS A 116 -5.03 -13.58 -10.52
CA LYS A 116 -3.66 -13.56 -9.97
C LYS A 116 -2.62 -13.31 -11.05
N ALA A 117 -2.70 -14.01 -12.18
CA ALA A 117 -1.78 -13.83 -13.29
C ALA A 117 -1.87 -12.40 -13.85
N HIS A 118 -3.09 -11.89 -14.03
CA HIS A 118 -3.33 -10.55 -14.56
C HIS A 118 -2.83 -9.45 -13.60
N TYR A 119 -3.37 -9.38 -12.39
CA TYR A 119 -3.06 -8.31 -11.43
C TYR A 119 -1.66 -8.45 -10.83
N GLY A 120 -1.15 -9.68 -10.70
CA GLY A 120 0.26 -9.94 -10.40
C GLY A 120 1.20 -9.40 -11.49
N GLY A 121 0.81 -9.48 -12.76
CA GLY A 121 1.53 -8.85 -13.87
C GLY A 121 1.50 -7.32 -13.78
N VAL A 122 0.32 -6.75 -13.53
CA VAL A 122 0.13 -5.30 -13.34
C VAL A 122 1.03 -4.77 -12.21
N ALA A 123 1.05 -5.42 -11.05
CA ALA A 123 1.89 -5.01 -9.93
C ALA A 123 3.38 -5.05 -10.27
N ARG A 124 3.85 -6.11 -10.96
CA ARG A 124 5.26 -6.21 -11.41
C ARG A 124 5.62 -5.10 -12.40
N PHE A 125 4.72 -4.75 -13.31
CA PHE A 125 4.90 -3.61 -14.21
C PHE A 125 5.07 -2.29 -13.45
N PHE A 126 4.19 -2.01 -12.49
CA PHE A 126 4.28 -0.79 -11.67
C PHE A 126 5.54 -0.76 -10.81
N ARG A 127 6.00 -1.92 -10.31
CA ARG A 127 7.29 -2.03 -9.61
C ARG A 127 8.46 -1.64 -10.52
N ALA A 128 8.49 -2.17 -11.74
CA ALA A 128 9.52 -1.83 -12.72
C ALA A 128 9.48 -0.33 -13.09
N ARG A 129 8.30 0.22 -13.32
CA ARG A 129 8.11 1.66 -13.57
C ARG A 129 8.59 2.53 -12.41
N PHE A 130 8.31 2.11 -11.18
CA PHE A 130 8.78 2.80 -9.98
C PHE A 130 10.30 2.94 -9.98
N TYR A 131 11.04 1.83 -10.13
CA TYR A 131 12.51 1.92 -10.15
C TYR A 131 13.03 2.66 -11.38
N PHE A 132 12.37 2.54 -12.53
CA PHE A 132 12.75 3.29 -13.73
C PHE A 132 12.67 4.82 -13.48
N ASP A 133 11.61 5.30 -12.84
CA ASP A 133 11.49 6.71 -12.42
C ASP A 133 12.64 7.12 -11.48
N LYS A 134 12.97 6.27 -10.49
CA LYS A 134 14.09 6.53 -9.58
C LYS A 134 15.43 6.54 -10.31
N LEU A 135 15.63 5.66 -11.29
CA LEU A 135 16.84 5.62 -12.10
C LEU A 135 16.98 6.86 -12.97
N GLN A 136 15.91 7.29 -13.65
CA GLN A 136 15.91 8.53 -14.44
C GLN A 136 16.19 9.76 -13.58
N ARG A 137 15.63 9.80 -12.36
CA ARG A 137 15.72 10.97 -11.48
C ARG A 137 16.95 10.99 -10.59
N PHE A 138 17.52 9.86 -10.21
CA PHE A 138 18.63 9.82 -9.25
C PHE A 138 19.87 9.08 -9.76
N GLY A 139 19.81 8.45 -10.93
CA GLY A 139 20.87 7.58 -11.41
C GLY A 139 20.90 6.26 -10.65
N GLY A 140 22.10 5.68 -10.45
CA GLY A 140 22.28 4.39 -9.80
C GLY A 140 21.66 4.34 -8.39
N CYS A 141 20.51 3.70 -8.27
CA CYS A 141 19.74 3.56 -7.04
C CYS A 141 19.79 2.09 -6.59
N SER A 142 20.03 1.84 -5.30
CA SER A 142 20.02 0.50 -4.73
C SER A 142 18.63 -0.13 -4.85
N MET A 143 18.52 -1.28 -5.52
CA MET A 143 17.27 -2.04 -5.62
C MET A 143 16.99 -2.74 -4.28
N VAL A 144 15.82 -2.48 -3.69
CA VAL A 144 15.31 -3.16 -2.48
C VAL A 144 13.92 -3.71 -2.77
#